data_AF-A0A914BC45-F1
#
_entry.id   AF-A0A914BC45-F1
#
_cell.length_a   1.000
_cell.length_b   1.000
_cell.length_c   1.000
_cell.angle_alpha   90.00
_cell.angle_beta   90.00
_cell.angle_gamma   90.00
#
_symmetry.space_group_name_H-M   'P 1'
#
loop_
_entity.id
_entity.type
_entity.pdbx_description
1 polymer ?
#
loop_
_entity_poly.entity_id
_entity_poly.type
_entity_poly.pdbx_seq_one_letter_code
_entity_poly.pdbx_strand_id
1 'polypeptide(L)'
;MVLLKHIDTPVGISSRLMRIRIHTESGYLSLLSVYAPTLQTDEDVKDSFYRLLEDEVRHVPARDSLLVLEDFNARVGNDYGNWPDCHGNQGVGRMNNNGQRVLELCVAQRLCVTNTYFAGRISHKTTWQHPRSRHWHQLDLVLCRRSLLKEVLHTRAIRSADGDTDHCLVLCKIRTFLKKLHKSQQAGRKRIDREGVKNPEKVNSFLKAVSESGGEDWEDISSIVYEQALRHFGSQPRNGKDWFTKDLLPLVEDKRKALLRYREVSTRSNFARLKTARQNLHRETRKCANQYWLDLCQKIQVSADTGNLREMYDGIKTAIGPTRRKVAPLRDLQGNLLTDTDQQLQRWTEHYSALYGSEPVIDLEEIDQPPDLPCLSELDPVPTVEELLRSINDLSNNKATGTDGIPAEIIKVLAVPHSSTLLQLHRSVVSYWQRGQVPQCLKDAQLIQLYKNKGDTSDCNNYRGISLLNVFGKAVARLVLKRLQVLGEYIYPESQCGFRSNRSTIDMVFTLRQLQEKCTEGASMHTILTECRLRWFGHVCRMPQDRLPKRTLFSEVSTGARVRGRPLLRFQDHVRDDLPHCQIKERGVEELCAVRGAWRKAVHEGADAAEKKWRKEGRARRKQSAQGAVA
;
A
#
# COMPACT_ATOMS: atom_id res chain seq x y z
N MET A 1 5.05 6.47 12.67
CA MET A 1 5.71 7.16 13.80
C MET A 1 4.74 8.22 14.30
N VAL A 2 3.87 7.88 15.25
CA VAL A 2 2.96 8.85 15.86
C VAL A 2 2.99 8.57 17.36
N LEU A 3 3.49 9.54 18.13
CA LEU A 3 3.58 9.51 19.60
C LEU A 3 2.24 9.84 20.28
N LEU A 4 1.16 9.94 19.49
CA LEU A 4 -0.18 10.41 19.85
C LEU A 4 -1.20 9.33 19.47
N LYS A 5 -2.17 9.03 20.34
CA LYS A 5 -3.19 8.00 20.06
C LYS A 5 -4.05 8.39 18.87
N HIS A 6 -4.44 9.66 18.83
CA HIS A 6 -5.33 10.24 17.85
C HIS A 6 -5.17 11.76 17.91
N ILE A 7 -5.38 12.42 16.77
CA ILE A 7 -5.49 13.87 16.69
C ILE A 7 -6.83 14.13 16.03
N ASP A 8 -7.71 14.84 16.73
CA ASP A 8 -9.01 15.24 16.18
C ASP A 8 -8.79 16.15 14.97
N THR A 9 -9.72 16.11 14.01
CA THR A 9 -9.66 17.03 12.87
C THR A 9 -9.72 18.47 13.41
N PRO A 10 -8.79 19.38 13.01
CA PRO A 10 -8.82 20.76 13.46
C PRO A 10 -10.16 21.43 13.12
N VAL A 11 -10.70 22.17 14.08
CA VAL A 11 -11.98 22.88 13.95
C VAL A 11 -11.69 24.39 13.87
N GLY A 12 -12.00 24.99 12.72
CA GLY A 12 -11.98 26.44 12.57
C GLY A 12 -13.24 27.05 13.17
N ILE A 13 -13.09 27.90 14.19
CA ILE A 13 -14.20 28.56 14.89
C ILE A 13 -14.47 29.93 14.28
N SER A 14 -13.40 30.65 13.92
CA SER A 14 -13.47 31.89 13.15
C SER A 14 -12.20 32.05 12.31
N SER A 15 -12.09 33.14 11.55
CA SER A 15 -10.84 33.49 10.84
C SER A 15 -9.65 33.77 11.77
N ARG A 16 -9.88 33.85 13.09
CA ARG A 16 -8.89 34.21 14.12
C ARG A 16 -8.76 33.20 15.26
N LEU A 17 -9.56 32.12 15.23
CA LEU A 17 -9.61 31.14 16.30
C LEU A 17 -9.78 29.73 15.73
N MET A 18 -8.90 28.83 16.14
CA MET A 18 -8.94 27.41 15.77
C MET A 18 -8.69 26.53 16.98
N ARG A 19 -9.36 25.38 17.03
CA ARG A 19 -9.18 24.37 18.07
C ARG A 19 -8.71 23.06 17.47
N ILE A 20 -7.75 22.43 18.13
CA ILE A 20 -7.38 21.05 17.88
C ILE A 20 -7.28 20.32 19.21
N ARG A 21 -7.72 19.06 19.23
CA ARG A 21 -7.67 18.23 20.43
C ARG A 21 -6.86 16.98 20.14
N ILE A 22 -5.91 16.72 21.02
CA ILE A 22 -4.90 15.68 20.87
C ILE A 22 -5.11 14.65 21.97
N HIS A 23 -5.24 13.38 21.60
CA HIS A 23 -5.38 12.29 22.55
C HIS A 23 -4.01 11.83 23.04
N THR A 24 -3.76 11.97 24.34
CA THR A 24 -2.58 11.45 25.03
C THR A 24 -2.96 10.22 25.88
N GLU A 25 -1.99 9.56 26.52
CA GLU A 25 -2.29 8.46 27.45
C GLU A 25 -2.88 8.96 28.77
N SER A 26 -2.42 10.12 29.24
CA SER A 26 -2.85 10.72 30.51
C SER A 26 -4.11 11.57 30.39
N GLY A 27 -4.72 11.66 29.21
CA GLY A 27 -5.93 12.45 28.95
C GLY A 27 -5.92 13.10 27.58
N TYR A 28 -6.51 14.29 27.48
CA TYR A 28 -6.59 15.06 26.25
C TYR A 28 -5.80 16.36 26.41
N LEU A 29 -5.09 16.76 25.35
CA LEU A 29 -4.45 18.06 25.22
C LEU A 29 -5.20 18.86 24.16
N SER A 30 -5.94 19.88 24.57
CA SER A 30 -6.58 20.83 23.68
C SER A 30 -5.65 22.02 23.44
N LEU A 31 -5.46 22.37 22.17
CA LEU A 31 -4.76 23.56 21.74
C LEU A 31 -5.77 24.50 21.09
N LEU A 32 -5.73 25.76 21.51
CA LEU A 32 -6.43 26.87 20.88
C LEU A 32 -5.37 27.77 20.24
N SER A 33 -5.46 27.96 18.92
CA SER A 33 -4.64 28.90 18.15
C SER A 33 -5.41 30.20 17.98
N VAL A 34 -4.76 31.32 18.32
CA VAL A 34 -5.38 32.64 18.47
C VAL A 34 -4.64 33.71 17.66
N TYR A 35 -5.39 34.47 16.87
CA TYR A 35 -4.91 35.73 16.28
C TYR A 35 -5.82 36.89 16.65
N ALA A 36 -5.60 37.47 17.84
CA ALA A 36 -6.50 38.47 18.41
C ALA A 36 -6.48 39.80 17.64
N PRO A 37 -7.56 40.60 17.68
CA PRO A 37 -7.62 41.91 17.03
C PRO A 37 -6.54 42.88 17.54
N THR A 38 -6.05 43.75 16.65
CA THR A 38 -5.04 44.75 17.00
C THR A 38 -5.62 45.84 17.90
N LEU A 39 -4.76 46.59 18.59
CA LEU A 39 -5.17 47.68 19.49
C LEU A 39 -6.05 48.76 18.84
N GLN A 40 -5.93 48.96 17.52
CA GLN A 40 -6.69 49.98 16.77
C GLN A 40 -8.08 49.50 16.35
N THR A 41 -8.37 48.20 16.52
CA THR A 41 -9.69 47.64 16.20
C THR A 41 -10.73 48.20 17.18
N ASP A 42 -11.96 48.40 16.70
CA ASP A 42 -13.09 48.85 17.52
C ASP A 42 -13.31 47.94 18.75
N GLU A 43 -13.72 48.56 19.85
CA GLU A 43 -13.90 47.85 21.13
C GLU A 43 -14.95 46.74 21.03
N ASP A 44 -16.03 46.93 20.26
CA ASP A 44 -17.06 45.90 20.06
C ASP A 44 -16.50 44.63 19.40
N VAL A 45 -15.55 44.77 18.49
CA VAL A 45 -14.90 43.64 17.81
C VAL A 45 -13.96 42.92 18.76
N LYS A 46 -13.22 43.66 19.60
CA LYS A 46 -12.38 43.09 20.66
C LYS A 46 -13.24 42.33 21.67
N ASP A 47 -14.32 42.94 22.16
CA ASP A 47 -15.24 42.32 23.11
C ASP A 47 -15.83 41.03 22.54
N SER A 48 -16.31 41.08 21.30
CA SER A 48 -16.88 39.91 20.62
C SER A 48 -15.85 38.79 20.48
N PHE A 49 -14.59 39.13 20.16
CA PHE A 49 -13.51 38.16 20.07
C PHE A 49 -13.18 37.52 21.44
N TYR A 50 -13.04 38.31 22.50
CA TYR A 50 -12.71 37.78 23.82
C TYR A 50 -13.86 36.99 24.45
N ARG A 51 -15.13 37.36 24.19
CA ARG A 51 -16.30 36.55 24.56
C ARG A 51 -16.28 35.19 23.87
N LEU A 52 -16.04 35.16 22.55
CA LEU A 52 -15.93 33.93 21.78
C LEU A 52 -14.76 33.05 22.27
N LEU A 53 -13.60 33.65 22.55
CA LEU A 53 -12.46 32.93 23.10
C LEU A 53 -12.78 32.35 24.49
N GLU A 54 -13.49 33.09 25.33
CA GLU A 54 -13.92 32.61 26.64
C GLU A 54 -14.89 31.43 26.52
N ASP A 55 -15.88 31.52 25.63
CA ASP A 55 -16.82 30.44 25.35
C ASP A 55 -16.10 29.16 24.91
N GLU A 56 -15.08 29.29 24.04
CA GLU A 56 -14.27 28.15 23.58
C GLU A 56 -13.39 27.58 24.68
N VAL A 57 -12.82 28.41 25.56
CA VAL A 57 -12.11 27.94 26.74
C VAL A 57 -13.04 27.18 27.69
N ARG A 58 -14.28 27.66 27.88
CA ARG A 58 -15.33 26.99 28.68
C ARG A 58 -15.80 25.69 28.04
N HIS A 59 -15.83 25.62 26.71
CA HIS A 59 -16.19 24.40 25.98
C HIS A 59 -15.15 23.27 26.14
N VAL A 60 -13.88 23.60 26.38
CA VAL A 60 -12.86 22.57 26.64
C VAL A 60 -13.10 21.92 28.00
N PRO A 61 -13.29 20.58 28.08
CA PRO A 61 -13.57 19.89 29.34
C PRO A 61 -12.51 20.17 30.42
N ALA A 62 -12.92 20.41 31.66
CA ALA A 62 -12.01 20.78 32.77
C ALA A 62 -10.86 19.79 33.03
N ARG A 63 -11.06 18.50 32.70
CA ARG A 63 -10.05 17.44 32.81
C ARG A 63 -8.95 17.50 31.74
N ASP A 64 -9.20 18.20 30.65
CA ASP A 64 -8.25 18.31 29.54
C ASP A 64 -7.11 19.27 29.93
N SER A 65 -5.91 18.97 29.47
CA SER A 65 -4.83 19.96 29.43
C SER A 65 -5.17 20.98 28.35
N LEU A 66 -5.11 22.27 28.68
CA LEU A 66 -5.42 23.35 27.74
C LEU A 66 -4.21 24.26 27.57
N LEU A 67 -3.86 24.52 26.31
CA LEU A 67 -2.95 25.58 25.91
C LEU A 67 -3.67 26.50 24.91
N VAL A 68 -3.59 27.81 25.15
CA VAL A 68 -4.02 28.84 24.19
C VAL A 68 -2.77 29.58 23.77
N LEU A 69 -2.48 29.66 22.47
CA LEU A 69 -1.19 30.13 21.98
C LEU A 69 -1.32 30.99 20.71
N GLU A 70 -0.21 31.64 20.36
CA GLU A 70 0.01 32.57 19.24
C GLU A 70 -0.14 34.05 19.62
N ASP A 71 -0.63 34.89 18.72
CA ASP A 71 -0.54 36.35 18.80
C ASP A 71 -1.83 36.96 19.36
N PHE A 72 -1.74 37.42 20.60
CA PHE A 72 -2.85 38.06 21.31
C PHE A 72 -2.91 39.57 21.05
N ASN A 73 -1.96 40.15 20.31
CA ASN A 73 -1.82 41.60 20.18
C ASN A 73 -1.88 42.31 21.55
N ALA A 74 -1.44 41.63 22.60
CA ALA A 74 -1.64 41.99 24.00
C ALA A 74 -0.31 42.12 24.72
N ARG A 75 -0.16 43.17 25.53
CA ARG A 75 0.96 43.33 26.46
C ARG A 75 0.40 43.23 27.86
N VAL A 76 0.72 42.16 28.57
CA VAL A 76 0.25 41.93 29.95
C VAL A 76 1.04 42.72 30.99
N GLY A 77 2.23 43.21 30.62
CA GLY A 77 3.05 44.07 31.48
C GLY A 77 3.90 43.27 32.47
N ASN A 78 4.29 43.92 33.58
CA ASN A 78 5.10 43.34 34.66
C ASN A 78 4.44 43.49 36.04
N ASP A 79 3.15 43.85 36.08
CA ASP A 79 2.41 44.17 37.29
C ASP A 79 1.80 42.91 37.94
N TYR A 80 2.67 41.99 38.33
CA TYR A 80 2.25 40.71 38.90
C TYR A 80 1.54 40.86 40.26
N GLY A 81 1.78 41.95 40.98
CA GLY A 81 1.17 42.20 42.30
C GLY A 81 -0.35 42.36 42.23
N ASN A 82 -0.85 42.92 41.13
CA ASN A 82 -2.28 43.07 40.88
C ASN A 82 -2.93 41.82 40.25
N TRP A 83 -2.14 40.84 39.80
CA TRP A 83 -2.61 39.64 39.10
C TRP A 83 -1.93 38.34 39.57
N PRO A 84 -1.87 38.06 40.89
CA PRO A 84 -1.03 37.00 41.45
C PRO A 84 -1.40 35.57 41.00
N ASP A 85 -2.66 35.36 40.60
CA ASP A 85 -3.17 34.04 40.22
C ASP A 85 -2.84 33.63 38.79
N CYS A 86 -2.56 34.58 37.89
CA CYS A 86 -2.36 34.31 36.48
C CYS A 86 -1.06 34.88 35.89
N HIS A 87 -0.43 35.85 36.55
CA HIS A 87 0.74 36.56 36.06
C HIS A 87 1.97 36.30 36.94
N GLY A 88 3.07 35.85 36.33
CA GLY A 88 4.34 35.64 37.03
C GLY A 88 5.19 36.91 37.15
N ASN A 89 6.19 36.90 38.02
CA ASN A 89 7.04 38.07 38.31
C ASN A 89 8.06 38.43 37.19
N GLN A 90 8.02 37.73 36.04
CA GLN A 90 8.96 37.89 34.93
C GLN A 90 8.35 38.60 33.70
N GLY A 91 7.17 39.19 33.83
CA GLY A 91 6.52 39.96 32.76
C GLY A 91 7.34 41.17 32.27
N VAL A 92 6.95 41.72 31.12
CA VAL A 92 7.72 42.71 30.38
C VAL A 92 6.86 43.89 29.95
N GLY A 93 7.37 45.11 30.19
CA GLY A 93 6.77 46.34 29.71
C GLY A 93 5.54 46.76 30.51
N ARG A 94 4.72 47.65 29.91
CA ARG A 94 3.46 48.14 30.49
C ARG A 94 2.28 47.44 29.85
N MET A 95 1.25 47.21 30.65
CA MET A 95 0.00 46.62 30.21
C MET A 95 -0.71 47.53 29.19
N ASN A 96 -1.39 46.94 28.20
CA ASN A 96 -2.30 47.65 27.30
C ASN A 96 -3.75 47.13 27.44
N ASN A 97 -4.71 47.75 26.75
CA ASN A 97 -6.12 47.36 26.83
C ASN A 97 -6.34 45.86 26.51
N ASN A 98 -5.74 45.35 25.43
CA ASN A 98 -5.79 43.91 25.13
C ASN A 98 -5.15 43.04 26.24
N GLY A 99 -4.06 43.50 26.88
CA GLY A 99 -3.42 42.83 27.99
C GLY A 99 -4.30 42.72 29.23
N GLN A 100 -5.04 43.80 29.54
CA GLN A 100 -6.06 43.78 30.59
C GLN A 100 -7.11 42.70 30.30
N ARG A 101 -7.64 42.65 29.08
CA ARG A 101 -8.63 41.64 28.64
C ARG A 101 -8.10 40.20 28.74
N VAL A 102 -6.82 39.99 28.38
CA VAL A 102 -6.17 38.68 28.55
C VAL A 102 -6.08 38.29 30.02
N LEU A 103 -5.74 39.23 30.90
CA LEU A 103 -5.61 38.95 32.33
C LEU A 103 -6.97 38.74 33.02
N GLU A 104 -7.99 39.51 32.64
CA GLU A 104 -9.39 39.31 33.05
C GLU A 104 -9.89 37.91 32.65
N LEU A 105 -9.66 37.51 31.38
CA LEU A 105 -9.94 36.16 30.90
C LEU A 105 -9.18 35.10 31.72
N CYS A 106 -7.90 35.36 32.03
CA CYS A 106 -7.09 34.43 32.79
C CYS A 106 -7.58 34.27 34.23
N VAL A 107 -8.08 35.32 34.87
CA VAL A 107 -8.71 35.24 36.19
C VAL A 107 -10.04 34.48 36.11
N ALA A 108 -10.91 34.85 35.17
CA ALA A 108 -12.22 34.22 34.98
C ALA A 108 -12.13 32.72 34.71
N GLN A 109 -11.17 32.31 33.87
CA GLN A 109 -11.02 30.92 33.41
C GLN A 109 -9.86 30.16 34.07
N ARG A 110 -9.26 30.73 35.14
CA ARG A 110 -8.11 30.15 35.89
C ARG A 110 -6.94 29.74 34.98
N LEU A 111 -6.58 30.61 34.05
CA LEU A 111 -5.43 30.46 33.16
C LEU A 111 -4.21 31.22 33.69
N CYS A 112 -3.03 30.91 33.16
CA CYS A 112 -1.76 31.52 33.51
C CYS A 112 -0.97 31.87 32.25
N VAL A 113 -0.36 33.05 32.23
CA VAL A 113 0.47 33.52 31.11
C VAL A 113 1.88 32.96 31.27
N THR A 114 2.20 31.83 30.64
CA THR A 114 3.44 31.09 30.90
C THR A 114 4.70 31.90 30.59
N ASN A 115 4.61 32.82 29.62
CA ASN A 115 5.69 33.74 29.25
C ASN A 115 6.21 34.61 30.41
N THR A 116 5.42 34.78 31.47
CA THR A 116 5.71 35.67 32.61
C THR A 116 6.28 34.95 33.83
N TYR A 117 6.49 33.62 33.78
CA TYR A 117 6.99 32.84 34.93
C TYR A 117 8.49 32.51 34.88
N PHE A 118 9.13 32.62 33.71
CA PHE A 118 10.51 32.18 33.53
C PHE A 118 11.50 33.34 33.45
N ALA A 119 12.55 33.27 34.28
CA ALA A 119 13.65 34.22 34.24
C ALA A 119 14.46 34.07 32.95
N GLY A 120 14.96 35.18 32.41
CA GLY A 120 15.74 35.16 31.17
C GLY A 120 16.00 36.56 30.62
N ARG A 121 16.88 36.63 29.61
CA ARG A 121 17.19 37.88 28.89
C ARG A 121 15.93 38.44 28.21
N ILE A 122 15.82 39.76 28.13
CA ILE A 122 14.68 40.45 27.48
C ILE A 122 14.45 39.97 26.03
N SER A 123 15.54 39.61 25.34
CA SER A 123 15.54 39.08 23.98
C SER A 123 14.90 37.69 23.86
N HIS A 124 14.80 36.95 24.96
CA HIS A 124 14.11 35.65 25.03
C HIS A 124 12.66 35.79 25.53
N LYS A 125 12.20 37.00 25.85
CA LYS A 125 10.83 37.26 26.31
C LYS A 125 10.01 38.01 25.27
N THR A 126 10.63 38.91 24.53
CA THR A 126 9.98 39.75 23.51
C THR A 126 9.94 39.07 22.15
N THR A 127 8.88 39.32 21.40
CA THR A 127 8.56 38.59 20.17
C THR A 127 8.42 39.49 18.95
N TRP A 128 7.96 40.73 19.13
CA TRP A 128 7.75 41.68 18.03
C TRP A 128 8.48 43.00 18.29
N GLN A 129 8.96 43.67 17.24
CA GLN A 129 9.62 44.97 17.33
C GLN A 129 8.78 46.06 16.65
N HIS A 130 8.45 47.10 17.39
CA HIS A 130 7.69 48.22 16.84
C HIS A 130 8.49 48.94 15.73
N PRO A 131 7.94 49.12 14.51
CA PRO A 131 8.69 49.61 13.35
C PRO A 131 9.36 50.98 13.54
N ARG A 132 8.66 51.90 14.20
CA ARG A 132 9.14 53.29 14.43
C ARG A 132 10.05 53.41 15.65
N SER A 133 9.53 53.11 16.85
CA SER A 133 10.29 53.22 18.12
C SER A 133 11.40 52.19 18.30
N ARG A 134 11.44 51.13 17.48
CA ARG A 134 12.38 50.00 17.61
C ARG A 134 12.33 49.28 18.96
N HIS A 135 11.30 49.56 19.77
CA HIS A 135 11.11 48.91 21.05
C HIS A 135 10.50 47.52 20.85
N TRP A 136 10.98 46.56 21.64
CA TRP A 136 10.53 45.18 21.57
C TRP A 136 9.38 44.94 22.55
N HIS A 137 8.34 44.25 22.09
CA HIS A 137 7.15 43.91 22.86
C HIS A 137 6.95 42.40 22.87
N GLN A 138 6.29 41.92 23.93
CA GLN A 138 5.82 40.54 24.03
C GLN A 138 4.33 40.57 23.65
N LEU A 139 4.00 40.05 22.47
CA LEU A 139 2.64 39.98 21.94
C LEU A 139 2.16 38.53 21.77
N ASP A 140 3.11 37.64 21.44
CA ASP A 140 2.86 36.22 21.29
C ASP A 140 2.92 35.53 22.66
N LEU A 141 1.77 35.07 23.13
CA LEU A 141 1.59 34.52 24.47
C LEU A 141 1.23 33.05 24.40
N VAL A 142 1.58 32.32 25.45
CA VAL A 142 1.10 30.98 25.71
C VAL A 142 0.39 31.01 27.06
N LEU A 143 -0.91 30.75 27.03
CA LEU A 143 -1.75 30.61 28.21
C LEU A 143 -1.93 29.12 28.49
N CYS A 144 -1.91 28.73 29.75
CA CYS A 144 -2.27 27.38 30.18
C CYS A 144 -3.20 27.41 31.37
N ARG A 145 -3.94 26.33 31.64
CA ARG A 145 -4.66 26.20 32.91
C ARG A 145 -3.68 26.25 34.09
N ARG A 146 -4.10 26.86 35.19
CA ARG A 146 -3.32 26.91 36.45
C ARG A 146 -2.86 25.51 36.88
N SER A 147 -3.70 24.48 36.70
CA SER A 147 -3.37 23.09 37.01
C SER A 147 -2.25 22.49 36.14
N LEU A 148 -2.08 22.99 34.90
CA LEU A 148 -1.06 22.57 33.95
C LEU A 148 0.26 23.34 34.11
N LEU A 149 0.26 24.48 34.80
CA LEU A 149 1.43 25.35 34.93
C LEU A 149 2.68 24.62 35.45
N LYS A 150 2.51 23.70 36.40
CA LYS A 150 3.60 22.87 36.97
C LYS A 150 4.29 21.95 35.96
N GLU A 151 3.61 21.64 34.87
CA GLU A 151 4.15 20.81 33.78
C GLU A 151 4.86 21.66 32.71
N VAL A 152 4.70 22.98 32.73
CA VAL A 152 5.41 23.87 31.82
C VAL A 152 6.86 24.00 32.29
N LEU A 153 7.79 23.49 31.49
CA LEU A 153 9.21 23.49 31.81
C LEU A 153 9.89 24.81 31.45
N HIS A 154 9.48 25.41 30.32
CA HIS A 154 10.05 26.67 29.86
C HIS A 154 9.20 27.31 28.75
N THR A 155 9.06 28.63 28.76
CA THR A 155 8.50 29.40 27.64
C THR A 155 9.46 30.53 27.27
N ARG A 156 9.87 30.61 26.00
CA ARG A 156 10.79 31.64 25.51
C ARG A 156 10.61 31.96 24.04
N ALA A 157 10.93 33.19 23.65
CA ALA A 157 11.16 33.57 22.27
C ALA A 157 12.51 33.04 21.75
N ILE A 158 12.52 32.64 20.48
CA ILE A 158 13.69 32.17 19.72
C ILE A 158 14.05 33.22 18.67
N ARG A 159 14.85 34.21 19.07
CA ARG A 159 15.36 35.26 18.16
C ARG A 159 16.29 34.74 17.06
N SER A 160 16.81 33.53 17.17
CA SER A 160 17.65 32.91 16.14
C SER A 160 16.85 32.13 15.10
N ALA A 161 15.52 32.00 15.28
CA ALA A 161 14.66 31.32 14.33
C ALA A 161 14.55 32.17 13.05
N ASP A 162 14.68 31.50 11.92
CA ASP A 162 14.61 32.07 10.59
C ASP A 162 13.23 31.79 9.99
N GLY A 163 12.24 32.58 10.42
CA GLY A 163 10.84 32.47 9.98
C GLY A 163 10.42 33.50 8.94
N ASP A 164 11.33 34.36 8.49
CA ASP A 164 11.08 35.50 7.59
C ASP A 164 9.86 36.37 7.95
N THR A 165 9.59 36.51 9.25
CA THR A 165 8.52 37.33 9.84
C THR A 165 9.11 38.43 10.73
N ASP A 166 8.32 39.47 10.98
CA ASP A 166 8.57 40.52 11.98
C ASP A 166 8.34 40.07 13.43
N HIS A 167 7.75 38.87 13.63
CA HIS A 167 7.66 38.19 14.92
C HIS A 167 8.80 37.20 15.15
N CYS A 168 9.02 36.80 16.40
CA CYS A 168 9.93 35.74 16.79
C CYS A 168 9.14 34.52 17.23
N LEU A 169 9.58 33.34 16.80
CA LEU A 169 8.99 32.07 17.23
C LEU A 169 9.02 31.95 18.76
N VAL A 170 7.88 31.61 19.37
CA VAL A 170 7.81 31.26 20.80
C VAL A 170 7.85 29.75 20.94
N LEU A 171 8.73 29.26 21.81
CA LEU A 171 8.81 27.85 22.18
C LEU A 171 8.33 27.70 23.62
N CYS A 172 7.27 26.91 23.79
CA CYS A 172 6.81 26.42 25.08
C CYS A 172 7.11 24.93 25.20
N LYS A 173 7.95 24.57 26.17
CA LYS A 173 8.31 23.19 26.48
C LYS A 173 7.44 22.73 27.64
N ILE A 174 6.62 21.72 27.40
CA ILE A 174 5.76 21.10 28.41
C ILE A 174 6.22 19.67 28.69
N ARG A 175 6.07 19.24 29.94
CA ARG A 175 6.15 17.85 30.35
C ARG A 175 4.77 17.24 30.18
N THR A 176 4.68 16.16 29.42
CA THR A 176 3.43 15.42 29.26
C THR A 176 3.75 13.95 29.08
N PHE A 177 2.87 13.07 29.56
CA PHE A 177 3.02 11.63 29.42
C PHE A 177 2.51 11.21 28.04
N LEU A 178 3.36 11.39 27.03
CA LEU A 178 3.17 10.74 25.74
C LEU A 178 3.64 9.29 25.87
N LYS A 179 2.89 8.32 25.32
CA LYS A 179 3.38 6.94 25.30
C LYS A 179 4.74 6.92 24.62
N LYS A 180 5.71 6.28 25.26
CA LYS A 180 6.91 5.79 24.57
C LYS A 180 6.47 4.60 23.70
N LEU A 181 5.82 4.86 22.57
CA LEU A 181 5.60 3.81 21.57
C LEU A 181 6.87 3.68 20.75
N HIS A 182 7.84 2.99 21.33
CA HIS A 182 8.76 2.19 20.56
C HIS A 182 9.25 1.00 21.40
N LYS A 183 8.76 -0.21 21.08
CA LYS A 183 9.73 -1.13 20.48
C LYS A 183 10.17 -0.37 19.22
N SER A 184 11.45 -0.01 19.15
CA SER A 184 12.07 0.27 17.86
C SER A 184 11.51 -0.80 16.94
N GLN A 185 10.72 -0.44 15.91
CA GLN A 185 10.48 -1.42 14.86
C GLN A 185 11.89 -1.82 14.48
N GLN A 186 12.27 -3.08 14.77
CA GLN A 186 13.58 -3.57 14.35
C GLN A 186 13.69 -3.14 12.89
N ALA A 187 14.71 -2.32 12.61
CA ALA A 187 14.84 -1.74 11.29
C ALA A 187 14.78 -2.93 10.33
N GLY A 188 13.72 -3.00 9.53
CA GLY A 188 13.55 -4.10 8.61
C GLY A 188 14.81 -4.23 7.76
N ARG A 189 15.12 -5.45 7.33
CA ARG A 189 16.33 -5.74 6.52
C ARG A 189 16.55 -4.61 5.50
N LYS A 190 17.75 -4.01 5.54
CA LYS A 190 18.14 -2.98 4.57
C LYS A 190 18.03 -3.59 3.17
N ARG A 191 17.47 -2.84 2.23
CA ARG A 191 17.40 -3.28 0.83
C ARG A 191 18.79 -3.20 0.22
N ILE A 192 19.30 -4.30 -0.33
CA ILE A 192 20.59 -4.35 -1.02
C ILE A 192 20.54 -3.48 -2.28
N ASP A 193 21.58 -2.68 -2.52
CA ASP A 193 21.70 -1.91 -3.76
C ASP A 193 21.94 -2.82 -4.97
N ARG A 194 20.94 -2.88 -5.84
CA ARG A 194 20.95 -3.70 -7.05
C ARG A 194 21.84 -3.11 -8.13
N GLU A 195 22.06 -1.80 -8.14
CA GLU A 195 22.90 -1.16 -9.15
C GLU A 195 24.39 -1.46 -8.94
N GLY A 196 24.77 -1.81 -7.71
CA GLY A 196 26.12 -2.24 -7.36
C GLY A 196 26.61 -3.44 -8.16
N VAL A 197 25.71 -4.31 -8.64
CA VAL A 197 26.06 -5.50 -9.45
C VAL A 197 26.61 -5.14 -10.83
N LYS A 198 26.40 -3.91 -11.31
CA LYS A 198 26.95 -3.43 -12.58
C LYS A 198 28.46 -3.14 -12.52
N ASN A 199 29.03 -3.06 -11.31
CA ASN A 199 30.46 -2.84 -11.12
C ASN A 199 31.19 -4.21 -11.01
N PRO A 200 32.03 -4.58 -12.00
CA PRO A 200 32.70 -5.88 -12.01
C PRO A 200 33.65 -6.12 -10.82
N GLU A 201 34.34 -5.08 -10.34
CA GLU A 201 35.28 -5.19 -9.22
C GLU A 201 34.54 -5.55 -7.92
N LYS A 202 33.41 -4.88 -7.67
CA LYS A 202 32.54 -5.18 -6.52
C LYS A 202 31.99 -6.59 -6.60
N VAL A 203 31.59 -7.04 -7.79
CA VAL A 203 31.09 -8.40 -8.03
C VAL A 203 32.17 -9.44 -7.74
N ASN A 204 33.40 -9.26 -8.27
CA ASN A 204 34.49 -10.20 -8.05
C ASN A 204 34.87 -10.29 -6.57
N SER A 205 34.92 -9.15 -5.88
CA SER A 205 35.20 -9.09 -4.45
C SER A 205 34.11 -9.78 -3.62
N PHE A 206 32.84 -9.58 -3.99
CA PHE A 206 31.69 -10.25 -3.37
C PHE A 206 31.72 -11.78 -3.58
N LEU A 207 31.95 -12.23 -4.81
CA LEU A 207 32.01 -13.67 -5.13
C LEU A 207 33.10 -14.40 -4.36
N LYS A 208 34.29 -13.79 -4.27
CA LYS A 208 35.39 -14.33 -3.47
C LYS A 208 34.97 -14.49 -2.01
N ALA A 209 34.41 -13.44 -1.40
CA ALA A 209 33.99 -13.46 0.00
C ALA A 209 32.92 -14.53 0.29
N VAL A 210 31.94 -14.70 -0.60
CA VAL A 210 30.91 -15.74 -0.45
C VAL A 210 31.53 -17.14 -0.59
N SER A 211 32.42 -17.34 -1.56
CA SER A 211 33.05 -18.65 -1.80
C SER A 211 33.94 -19.13 -0.64
N GLU A 212 34.57 -18.21 0.09
CA GLU A 212 35.45 -18.52 1.24
C GLU A 212 34.66 -18.82 2.52
N SER A 213 33.41 -18.39 2.62
CA SER A 213 32.62 -18.47 3.85
C SER A 213 31.97 -19.84 4.09
N GLY A 214 31.84 -20.69 3.06
CA GLY A 214 31.20 -22.00 3.17
C GLY A 214 29.70 -21.94 3.49
N GLY A 215 29.07 -23.09 3.74
CA GLY A 215 27.64 -23.23 4.04
C GLY A 215 27.05 -24.51 3.45
N GLU A 216 26.30 -25.27 4.25
CA GLU A 216 25.75 -26.57 3.86
C GLU A 216 24.35 -26.45 3.24
N ASP A 217 23.52 -25.57 3.79
CA ASP A 217 22.15 -25.33 3.33
C ASP A 217 21.90 -23.83 3.01
N TRP A 218 20.82 -23.54 2.29
CA TRP A 218 20.41 -22.19 1.91
C TRP A 218 20.18 -21.29 3.13
N GLU A 219 19.76 -21.81 4.28
CA GLU A 219 19.62 -21.00 5.49
C GLU A 219 20.95 -20.35 5.91
N ASP A 220 22.04 -21.12 5.85
CA ASP A 220 23.40 -20.62 6.13
C ASP A 220 23.88 -19.68 5.02
N ILE A 221 23.74 -20.14 3.77
CA ILE A 221 24.21 -19.41 2.58
C ILE A 221 23.50 -18.07 2.45
N SER A 222 22.20 -18.00 2.71
CA SER A 222 21.40 -16.78 2.55
C SER A 222 21.83 -15.68 3.52
N SER A 223 22.21 -16.03 4.75
CA SER A 223 22.69 -15.06 5.73
C SER A 223 24.03 -14.47 5.30
N ILE A 224 24.97 -15.32 4.88
CA ILE A 224 26.29 -14.92 4.35
C ILE A 224 26.11 -14.04 3.11
N VAL A 225 25.30 -14.48 2.14
CA VAL A 225 25.04 -13.74 0.90
C VAL A 225 24.45 -12.37 1.20
N TYR A 226 23.49 -12.28 2.11
CA TYR A 226 22.88 -11.01 2.48
C TYR A 226 23.89 -10.03 3.10
N GLU A 227 24.70 -10.50 4.06
CA GLU A 227 25.71 -9.69 4.73
C GLU A 227 26.81 -9.22 3.78
N GLN A 228 27.35 -10.13 2.95
CA GLN A 228 28.37 -9.78 1.96
C GLN A 228 27.79 -8.84 0.89
N ALA A 229 26.56 -9.06 0.44
CA ALA A 229 25.93 -8.18 -0.53
C ALA A 229 25.76 -6.75 0.03
N LEU A 230 25.38 -6.61 1.30
CA LEU A 230 25.34 -5.30 1.95
C LEU A 230 26.72 -4.66 2.12
N ARG A 231 27.76 -5.45 2.43
CA ARG A 231 29.13 -4.95 2.61
C ARG A 231 29.72 -4.44 1.29
N HIS A 232 29.52 -5.17 0.20
CA HIS A 232 30.14 -4.86 -1.09
C HIS A 232 29.30 -3.92 -1.96
N PHE A 233 27.98 -4.10 -2.01
CA PHE A 233 27.09 -3.28 -2.83
C PHE A 233 26.47 -2.11 -2.06
N GLY A 234 26.35 -2.21 -0.74
CA GLY A 234 25.70 -1.19 0.09
C GLY A 234 24.18 -1.37 0.15
N SER A 235 23.53 -0.49 0.91
CA SER A 235 22.07 -0.41 0.95
C SER A 235 21.54 0.55 -0.11
N GLN A 236 20.41 0.23 -0.75
CA GLN A 236 19.72 1.14 -1.66
C GLN A 236 19.56 2.50 -1.00
N PRO A 237 20.04 3.58 -1.66
CA PRO A 237 19.93 4.90 -1.11
C PRO A 237 18.44 5.29 -1.02
N ARG A 238 18.06 5.91 0.10
CA ARG A 238 16.77 6.60 0.21
C ARG A 238 16.87 7.87 -0.63
N ASN A 239 16.70 7.75 -1.93
CA ASN A 239 16.68 8.88 -2.84
C ASN A 239 15.35 9.62 -2.69
N GLY A 240 15.26 10.48 -1.67
CA GLY A 240 14.37 11.64 -1.70
C GLY A 240 15.02 12.71 -2.58
N LYS A 241 15.18 12.43 -3.89
CA LYS A 241 15.57 13.48 -4.84
C LYS A 241 14.38 14.42 -4.99
N ASP A 242 14.30 15.35 -4.05
CA ASP A 242 13.42 16.50 -4.11
C ASP A 242 14.17 17.68 -4.74
N TRP A 243 13.45 18.73 -5.11
CA TRP A 243 14.04 19.92 -5.73
C TRP A 243 15.02 20.66 -4.83
N PHE A 244 15.00 20.41 -3.51
CA PHE A 244 15.92 21.02 -2.55
C PHE A 244 17.29 20.35 -2.59
N THR A 245 18.25 20.99 -3.26
CA THR A 245 19.62 20.49 -3.40
C THR A 245 20.53 20.97 -2.27
N LYS A 246 21.65 20.25 -2.05
CA LYS A 246 22.68 20.66 -1.06
C LYS A 246 23.31 22.01 -1.42
N ASP A 247 23.24 22.43 -2.69
CA ASP A 247 23.78 23.69 -3.19
C ASP A 247 23.02 24.92 -2.65
N LEU A 248 21.81 24.72 -2.12
CA LEU A 248 21.04 25.78 -1.45
C LEU A 248 21.51 26.03 -0.01
N LEU A 249 22.19 25.07 0.63
CA LEU A 249 22.59 25.17 2.05
C LEU A 249 23.51 26.36 2.33
N PRO A 250 24.54 26.68 1.51
CA PRO A 250 25.35 27.87 1.71
C PRO A 250 24.53 29.16 1.66
N LEU A 251 23.56 29.26 0.73
CA LEU A 251 22.70 30.45 0.58
C LEU A 251 21.73 30.62 1.76
N VAL A 252 21.22 29.50 2.29
CA VAL A 252 20.41 29.50 3.52
C VAL A 252 21.24 30.03 4.69
N GLU A 253 22.48 29.55 4.83
CA GLU A 253 23.38 29.98 5.90
C GLU A 253 23.82 31.44 5.74
N ASP A 254 24.06 31.90 4.52
CA ASP A 254 24.38 33.31 4.23
C ASP A 254 23.21 34.24 4.57
N LYS A 255 21.97 33.86 4.21
CA LYS A 255 20.76 34.59 4.62
C LYS A 255 20.67 34.64 6.15
N ARG A 256 20.89 33.51 6.81
CA ARG A 256 20.85 33.41 8.28
C ARG A 256 21.88 34.33 8.94
N LYS A 257 23.13 34.31 8.48
CA LYS A 257 24.20 35.19 8.97
C LYS A 257 23.87 36.66 8.75
N ALA A 258 23.34 37.01 7.58
CA ALA A 258 22.93 38.39 7.27
C ALA A 258 21.76 38.86 8.17
N LEU A 259 20.81 37.96 8.46
CA LEU A 259 19.68 38.24 9.35
C LEU A 259 20.16 38.50 10.78
N LEU A 260 21.06 37.66 11.30
CA LEU A 260 21.64 37.83 12.63
C LEU A 260 22.37 39.17 12.75
N ARG A 261 23.23 39.52 11.78
CA ARG A 261 23.94 40.81 11.75
C ARG A 261 23.01 42.02 11.69
N TYR A 262 21.92 41.95 10.92
CA TYR A 262 20.93 43.03 10.85
C TYR A 262 20.14 43.17 12.16
N ARG A 263 19.85 42.04 12.84
CA ARG A 263 19.21 42.01 14.16
C ARG A 263 20.12 42.54 15.27
N GLU A 264 21.43 42.32 15.19
CA GLU A 264 22.42 42.89 16.12
C GLU A 264 22.61 44.39 15.88
N VAL A 265 22.81 44.80 14.63
CA VAL A 265 23.03 46.20 14.26
C VAL A 265 22.18 46.56 13.04
N SER A 266 21.09 47.29 13.27
CA SER A 266 20.10 47.63 12.24
C SER A 266 20.50 48.84 11.38
N THR A 267 21.57 48.70 10.60
CA THR A 267 22.02 49.74 9.64
C THR A 267 21.40 49.56 8.25
N ARG A 268 21.38 50.62 7.45
CA ARG A 268 20.99 50.57 6.03
C ARG A 268 21.86 49.59 5.22
N SER A 269 23.15 49.50 5.55
CA SER A 269 24.09 48.55 4.95
C SER A 269 23.74 47.10 5.29
N ASN A 270 23.52 46.78 6.56
CA ASN A 270 23.14 45.42 6.98
C ASN A 270 21.77 45.01 6.41
N PHE A 271 20.83 45.95 6.31
CA PHE A 271 19.55 45.72 5.65
C PHE A 271 19.73 45.40 4.16
N ALA A 272 20.56 46.17 3.45
CA ALA A 272 20.88 45.91 2.05
C ALA A 272 21.50 44.53 1.86
N ARG A 273 22.45 44.12 2.73
CA ARG A 273 23.04 42.77 2.71
C ARG A 273 22.02 41.67 2.92
N LEU A 274 21.11 41.82 3.89
CA LEU A 274 20.03 40.86 4.12
C LEU A 274 19.08 40.78 2.92
N LYS A 275 18.72 41.93 2.33
CA LYS A 275 17.87 42.00 1.13
C LYS A 275 18.53 41.24 -0.04
N THR A 276 19.80 41.46 -0.30
CA THR A 276 20.55 40.76 -1.34
C THR A 276 20.64 39.25 -1.08
N ALA A 277 20.93 38.83 0.16
CA ALA A 277 21.00 37.43 0.52
C ALA A 277 19.63 36.72 0.35
N ARG A 278 18.52 37.37 0.74
CA ARG A 278 17.15 36.89 0.49
C ARG A 278 16.87 36.75 -1.01
N GLN A 279 17.18 37.77 -1.81
CA GLN A 279 16.95 37.76 -3.25
C GLN A 279 17.75 36.64 -3.94
N ASN A 280 19.01 36.46 -3.56
CA ASN A 280 19.86 35.40 -4.09
C ASN A 280 19.32 34.02 -3.72
N LEU A 281 19.02 33.76 -2.44
CA LEU A 281 18.44 32.49 -2.02
C LEU A 281 17.13 32.20 -2.76
N HIS A 282 16.24 33.18 -2.86
CA HIS A 282 14.94 33.00 -3.51
C HIS A 282 15.07 32.77 -5.02
N ARG A 283 15.98 33.48 -5.71
CA ARG A 283 16.28 33.25 -7.13
C ARG A 283 16.81 31.83 -7.35
N GLU A 284 17.80 31.40 -6.58
CA GLU A 284 18.38 30.06 -6.74
C GLU A 284 17.40 28.96 -6.33
N THR A 285 16.60 29.17 -5.27
CA THR A 285 15.52 28.25 -4.87
C THR A 285 14.54 28.03 -6.02
N ARG A 286 14.07 29.11 -6.66
CA ARG A 286 13.18 29.02 -7.82
C ARG A 286 13.85 28.35 -9.02
N LYS A 287 15.12 28.67 -9.28
CA LYS A 287 15.89 28.05 -10.36
C LYS A 287 16.03 26.54 -10.15
N CYS A 288 16.42 26.09 -8.94
CA CYS A 288 16.52 24.67 -8.60
C CYS A 288 15.16 23.96 -8.72
N ALA A 289 14.09 24.57 -8.21
CA ALA A 289 12.74 24.03 -8.33
C ALA A 289 12.30 23.87 -9.80
N ASN A 290 12.47 24.91 -10.61
CA ASN A 290 12.10 24.87 -12.02
C ASN A 290 12.95 23.87 -12.80
N GLN A 291 14.27 23.86 -12.59
CA GLN A 291 15.17 22.93 -13.27
C GLN A 291 14.83 21.48 -12.92
N TYR A 292 14.57 21.19 -11.65
CA TYR A 292 14.14 19.86 -11.21
C TYR A 292 12.89 19.38 -11.96
N TRP A 293 11.87 20.23 -12.07
CA TRP A 293 10.63 19.88 -12.77
C TRP A 293 10.84 19.74 -14.27
N LEU A 294 11.64 20.61 -14.89
CA LEU A 294 11.99 20.50 -16.31
C LEU A 294 12.73 19.19 -16.59
N ASP A 295 13.75 18.86 -15.80
CA ASP A 295 14.53 17.63 -15.93
C ASP A 295 13.65 16.39 -15.71
N LEU A 296 12.74 16.42 -14.72
CA LEU A 296 11.83 15.32 -14.45
C LEU A 296 10.84 15.11 -15.61
N CYS A 297 10.24 16.18 -16.12
CA CYS A 297 9.33 16.13 -17.27
C CYS A 297 10.05 15.64 -18.52
N GLN A 298 11.25 16.17 -18.81
CA GLN A 298 12.05 15.72 -19.95
C GLN A 298 12.41 14.25 -19.83
N LYS A 299 12.79 13.78 -18.63
CA LYS A 299 13.07 12.37 -18.39
C LYS A 299 11.85 11.49 -18.65
N ILE A 300 10.67 11.90 -18.14
CA ILE A 300 9.42 11.17 -18.38
C ILE A 300 9.12 11.09 -19.89
N GLN A 301 9.29 12.21 -20.60
CA GLN A 301 9.04 12.27 -22.04
C GLN A 301 9.99 11.36 -22.83
N VAL A 302 11.31 11.44 -22.57
CA VAL A 302 12.29 10.57 -23.22
C VAL A 302 12.01 9.10 -22.94
N SER A 303 11.65 8.75 -21.70
CA SER A 303 11.26 7.37 -21.37
C SER A 303 10.00 6.91 -22.09
N ALA A 304 9.02 7.81 -22.33
CA ALA A 304 7.84 7.52 -23.11
C ALA A 304 8.18 7.31 -24.59
N ASP A 305 8.95 8.22 -25.19
CA ASP A 305 9.34 8.20 -26.60
C ASP A 305 10.19 6.97 -26.96
N THR A 306 11.04 6.52 -26.03
CA THR A 306 11.85 5.30 -26.18
C THR A 306 11.09 4.01 -25.87
N GLY A 307 9.81 4.08 -25.50
CA GLY A 307 9.02 2.92 -25.09
C GLY A 307 9.43 2.32 -23.73
N ASN A 308 10.29 3.00 -22.96
CA ASN A 308 10.68 2.60 -21.61
C ASN A 308 9.57 2.97 -20.60
N LEU A 309 8.46 2.22 -20.68
CA LEU A 309 7.28 2.43 -19.83
C LEU A 309 7.62 2.44 -18.34
N ARG A 310 8.61 1.66 -17.90
CA ARG A 310 8.96 1.57 -16.48
C ARG A 310 9.51 2.88 -15.96
N GLU A 311 10.53 3.44 -16.61
CA GLU A 311 11.13 4.70 -16.18
C GLU A 311 10.13 5.86 -16.28
N MET A 312 9.28 5.84 -17.31
CA MET A 312 8.16 6.76 -17.44
C MET A 312 7.24 6.70 -16.21
N TYR A 313 6.77 5.50 -15.83
CA TYR A 313 5.91 5.34 -14.65
C TYR A 313 6.60 5.69 -13.33
N ASP A 314 7.89 5.38 -13.18
CA ASP A 314 8.67 5.74 -11.99
C ASP A 314 8.86 7.26 -11.89
N GLY A 315 9.05 7.96 -13.02
CA GLY A 315 9.06 9.41 -13.10
C GLY A 315 7.70 10.03 -12.74
N ILE A 316 6.60 9.50 -13.28
CA ILE A 316 5.24 9.95 -12.94
C ILE A 316 4.95 9.78 -11.44
N LYS A 317 5.32 8.63 -10.85
CA LYS A 317 5.18 8.42 -9.39
C LYS A 317 5.99 9.43 -8.58
N THR A 318 7.17 9.79 -9.07
CA THR A 318 8.01 10.82 -8.44
C THR A 318 7.31 12.18 -8.49
N ALA A 319 6.73 12.54 -9.65
CA ALA A 319 6.01 13.80 -9.85
C ALA A 319 4.73 13.93 -8.99
N ILE A 320 3.93 12.86 -8.90
CA ILE A 320 2.72 12.83 -8.06
C ILE A 320 3.06 12.83 -6.57
N GLY A 321 4.28 12.41 -6.22
CA GLY A 321 4.76 12.32 -4.86
C GLY A 321 4.26 11.08 -4.12
N PRO A 322 4.60 10.95 -2.83
CA PRO A 322 4.28 9.77 -2.04
C PRO A 322 2.76 9.60 -1.90
N THR A 323 2.25 8.45 -2.32
CA THR A 323 0.84 8.09 -2.12
C THR A 323 0.58 7.97 -0.63
N ARG A 324 -0.34 8.77 -0.08
CA ARG A 324 -0.79 8.64 1.31
C ARG A 324 -1.47 7.28 1.48
N ARG A 325 -0.77 6.32 2.09
CA ARG A 325 -1.38 5.06 2.52
C ARG A 325 -2.24 5.34 3.76
N LYS A 326 -3.54 5.51 3.57
CA LYS A 326 -4.49 5.44 4.69
C LYS A 326 -4.60 3.97 5.08
N VAL A 327 -4.12 3.62 6.27
CA VAL A 327 -4.47 2.32 6.88
C VAL A 327 -5.88 2.50 7.40
N ALA A 328 -6.85 1.92 6.69
CA ALA A 328 -8.22 1.91 7.17
C ALA A 328 -8.33 0.93 8.34
N PRO A 329 -9.08 1.27 9.40
CA PRO A 329 -9.41 0.30 10.43
C PRO A 329 -10.23 -0.85 9.82
N LEU A 330 -9.98 -2.08 10.28
CA LEU A 330 -10.64 -3.28 9.76
C LEU A 330 -11.90 -3.59 10.57
N ARG A 331 -12.78 -4.43 10.04
CA ARG A 331 -13.87 -5.03 10.82
C ARG A 331 -13.59 -6.48 11.19
N ASP A 332 -13.99 -6.87 12.39
CA ASP A 332 -14.09 -8.28 12.76
C ASP A 332 -15.23 -8.98 11.98
N LEU A 333 -15.43 -10.28 12.21
CA LEU A 333 -16.48 -11.04 11.54
C LEU A 333 -17.89 -10.64 12.01
N GLN A 334 -18.00 -10.02 13.18
CA GLN A 334 -19.23 -9.52 13.79
C GLN A 334 -19.57 -8.09 13.34
N GLY A 335 -18.67 -7.44 12.59
CA GLY A 335 -18.84 -6.09 12.04
C GLY A 335 -18.29 -4.96 12.92
N ASN A 336 -17.66 -5.26 14.06
CA ASN A 336 -17.06 -4.26 14.95
C ASN A 336 -15.73 -3.76 14.39
N LEU A 337 -15.43 -2.48 14.64
CA LEU A 337 -14.24 -1.83 14.12
C LEU A 337 -13.00 -2.14 14.98
N LEU A 338 -11.98 -2.73 14.37
CA LEU A 338 -10.67 -3.01 14.95
C LEU A 338 -9.73 -1.85 14.65
N THR A 339 -9.37 -1.10 15.69
CA THR A 339 -8.41 0.01 15.60
C THR A 339 -7.02 -0.36 16.11
N ASP A 340 -6.92 -1.43 16.90
CA ASP A 340 -5.64 -1.92 17.41
C ASP A 340 -4.85 -2.70 16.35
N THR A 341 -3.53 -2.52 16.31
CA THR A 341 -2.68 -3.09 15.26
C THR A 341 -2.55 -4.60 15.40
N ASP A 342 -2.43 -5.13 16.62
CA ASP A 342 -2.25 -6.56 16.84
C ASP A 342 -3.57 -7.28 16.54
N GLN A 343 -4.71 -6.69 16.92
CA GLN A 343 -6.03 -7.19 16.52
C GLN A 343 -6.25 -7.17 15.00
N GLN A 344 -5.82 -6.11 14.31
CA GLN A 344 -5.89 -6.06 12.84
C GLN A 344 -4.99 -7.12 12.18
N LEU A 345 -3.79 -7.37 12.72
CA LEU A 345 -2.91 -8.45 12.25
C LEU A 345 -3.54 -9.82 12.47
N GLN A 346 -4.13 -10.05 13.64
CA GLN A 346 -4.85 -11.28 13.94
C GLN A 346 -6.03 -11.48 12.98
N ARG A 347 -6.80 -10.42 12.70
CA ARG A 347 -7.89 -10.43 11.72
C ARG A 347 -7.42 -10.81 10.32
N TRP A 348 -6.24 -10.35 9.90
CA TRP A 348 -5.62 -10.76 8.65
C TRP A 348 -5.20 -12.23 8.66
N THR A 349 -4.61 -12.71 9.77
CA THR A 349 -4.26 -14.12 9.94
C THR A 349 -5.50 -14.99 9.77
N GLU A 350 -6.59 -14.69 10.49
CA GLU A 350 -7.87 -15.40 10.37
C GLU A 350 -8.40 -15.40 8.94
N HIS A 351 -8.37 -14.24 8.26
CA HIS A 351 -8.85 -14.13 6.88
C HIS A 351 -8.07 -15.06 5.92
N TYR A 352 -6.74 -15.02 5.98
CA TYR A 352 -5.92 -15.83 5.09
C TYR A 352 -5.88 -17.31 5.48
N SER A 353 -5.97 -17.63 6.78
CA SER A 353 -6.17 -19.01 7.25
C SER A 353 -7.48 -19.60 6.75
N ALA A 354 -8.58 -18.83 6.75
CA ALA A 354 -9.83 -19.28 6.17
C ALA A 354 -9.75 -19.41 4.64
N LEU A 355 -9.01 -18.53 3.96
CA LEU A 355 -8.89 -18.53 2.51
C LEU A 355 -7.99 -19.66 1.97
N TYR A 356 -6.91 -20.01 2.69
CA TYR A 356 -5.89 -20.95 2.24
C TYR A 356 -5.77 -22.22 3.08
N GLY A 357 -6.35 -22.26 4.28
CA GLY A 357 -6.22 -23.37 5.22
C GLY A 357 -7.31 -24.43 5.12
N SER A 358 -8.25 -24.30 4.18
CA SER A 358 -9.22 -25.36 3.90
C SER A 358 -8.53 -26.51 3.18
N GLU A 359 -8.28 -27.61 3.87
CA GLU A 359 -7.86 -28.85 3.24
C GLU A 359 -9.06 -29.45 2.48
N PRO A 360 -8.90 -29.74 1.17
CA PRO A 360 -9.94 -30.46 0.45
C PRO A 360 -10.09 -31.85 1.07
N VAL A 361 -11.33 -32.28 1.33
CA VAL A 361 -11.60 -33.69 1.62
C VAL A 361 -11.36 -34.46 0.33
N ILE A 362 -10.27 -35.21 0.29
CA ILE A 362 -9.91 -36.05 -0.85
C ILE A 362 -10.39 -37.46 -0.52
N ASP A 363 -11.27 -38.00 -1.36
CA ASP A 363 -11.58 -39.42 -1.31
C ASP A 363 -10.42 -40.20 -1.93
N LEU A 364 -9.66 -40.91 -1.10
CA LEU A 364 -8.51 -41.70 -1.56
C LEU A 364 -8.95 -42.84 -2.48
N GLU A 365 -10.19 -43.35 -2.33
CA GLU A 365 -10.71 -44.40 -3.21
C GLU A 365 -10.94 -43.90 -4.64
N GLU A 366 -11.19 -42.60 -4.86
CA GLU A 366 -11.29 -42.00 -6.19
C GLU A 366 -9.91 -41.85 -6.87
N ILE A 367 -8.83 -41.74 -6.09
CA ILE A 367 -7.45 -41.61 -6.61
C ILE A 367 -6.95 -42.94 -7.19
N ASP A 368 -7.42 -44.07 -6.66
CA ASP A 368 -7.00 -45.41 -7.12
C ASP A 368 -7.79 -45.91 -8.35
N GLN A 369 -8.77 -45.14 -8.85
CA GLN A 369 -9.60 -45.53 -10.00
C GLN A 369 -9.02 -45.24 -11.40
N PRO A 370 -8.23 -44.18 -11.64
CA PRO A 370 -7.57 -43.98 -12.92
C PRO A 370 -6.53 -45.09 -13.15
N PRO A 371 -6.38 -45.58 -14.39
CA PRO A 371 -5.28 -46.49 -14.71
C PRO A 371 -3.94 -45.79 -14.49
N ASP A 372 -3.00 -46.49 -13.86
CA ASP A 372 -1.63 -46.01 -13.71
C ASP A 372 -1.06 -45.61 -15.07
N LEU A 373 -0.55 -44.38 -15.14
CA LEU A 373 0.24 -43.95 -16.28
C LEU A 373 1.63 -44.58 -16.21
N PRO A 374 2.28 -44.82 -17.36
CA PRO A 374 3.67 -45.29 -17.36
C PRO A 374 4.56 -44.38 -16.51
N CYS A 375 5.35 -45.00 -15.63
CA CYS A 375 6.31 -44.27 -14.81
C CYS A 375 7.37 -43.61 -15.70
N LEU A 376 7.51 -42.28 -15.60
CA LEU A 376 8.53 -41.51 -16.33
C LEU A 376 9.84 -41.49 -15.53
N SER A 377 10.59 -42.58 -15.63
CA SER A 377 11.90 -42.74 -14.95
C SER A 377 12.91 -41.65 -15.32
N GLU A 378 12.75 -40.96 -16.45
CA GLU A 378 13.60 -39.86 -16.89
C GLU A 378 13.49 -38.59 -16.02
N LEU A 379 12.46 -38.48 -15.18
CA LEU A 379 12.28 -37.34 -14.27
C LEU A 379 12.98 -37.53 -12.91
N ASP A 380 13.33 -38.78 -12.57
CA ASP A 380 13.94 -39.18 -11.30
C ASP A 380 15.42 -38.75 -11.10
N PRO A 381 16.28 -38.71 -12.14
CA PRO A 381 17.68 -38.34 -11.99
C PRO A 381 17.86 -36.99 -11.31
N VAL A 382 18.89 -36.86 -10.50
CA VAL A 382 19.18 -35.62 -9.77
C VAL A 382 19.26 -34.40 -10.72
N PRO A 383 18.66 -33.24 -10.35
CA PRO A 383 18.81 -31.98 -11.06
C PRO A 383 20.25 -31.67 -11.46
N THR A 384 20.51 -31.26 -12.71
CA THR A 384 21.86 -30.87 -13.15
C THR A 384 22.18 -29.41 -12.78
N VAL A 385 23.46 -29.07 -12.81
CA VAL A 385 23.93 -27.68 -12.59
C VAL A 385 23.37 -26.74 -13.66
N GLU A 386 23.28 -27.21 -14.91
CA GLU A 386 22.77 -26.45 -16.05
C GLU A 386 21.26 -26.18 -15.94
N GLU A 387 20.49 -27.11 -15.37
CA GLU A 387 19.07 -26.91 -15.09
C GLU A 387 18.85 -25.82 -14.03
N LEU A 388 19.66 -25.84 -12.97
CA LEU A 388 19.65 -24.81 -11.94
C LEU A 388 20.05 -23.45 -12.50
N LEU A 389 21.16 -23.40 -13.23
CA LEU A 389 21.66 -22.18 -13.89
C LEU A 389 20.58 -21.56 -14.80
N ARG A 390 19.95 -22.37 -15.67
CA ARG A 390 18.84 -21.91 -16.52
C ARG A 390 17.68 -21.37 -15.70
N SER A 391 17.32 -22.03 -14.60
CA SER A 391 16.19 -21.62 -13.75
C SER A 391 16.46 -20.32 -12.98
N ILE A 392 17.72 -20.08 -12.58
CA ILE A 392 18.16 -18.81 -11.97
C ILE A 392 18.17 -17.69 -13.01
N ASN A 393 18.67 -17.94 -14.22
CA ASN A 393 18.73 -16.94 -15.29
C ASN A 393 17.34 -16.43 -15.71
N ASP A 394 16.32 -17.30 -15.67
CA ASP A 394 14.92 -16.96 -15.96
C ASP A 394 14.23 -16.11 -14.89
N LEU A 395 14.84 -15.91 -13.71
CA LEU A 395 14.27 -15.05 -12.68
C LEU A 395 14.12 -13.62 -13.23
N SER A 396 12.96 -13.00 -13.04
CA SER A 396 12.78 -11.61 -13.43
C SER A 396 13.55 -10.67 -12.51
N ASN A 397 14.36 -9.78 -13.09
CA ASN A 397 15.01 -8.72 -12.33
C ASN A 397 13.98 -7.72 -11.79
N ASN A 398 14.40 -6.94 -10.81
CA ASN A 398 13.69 -5.81 -10.22
C ASN A 398 12.41 -6.15 -9.45
N LYS A 399 12.20 -7.41 -9.10
CA LYS A 399 11.06 -7.84 -8.29
C LYS A 399 11.31 -7.66 -6.80
N ALA A 400 10.26 -7.72 -6.01
CA ALA A 400 10.37 -7.71 -4.55
C ALA A 400 11.04 -8.99 -4.04
N THR A 401 11.81 -8.86 -2.97
CA THR A 401 12.51 -9.97 -2.29
C THR A 401 11.56 -10.68 -1.33
N GLY A 402 11.93 -11.90 -0.92
CA GLY A 402 11.29 -12.57 0.21
C GLY A 402 11.79 -12.02 1.54
N THR A 403 11.58 -12.80 2.60
CA THR A 403 12.00 -12.53 3.98
C THR A 403 13.52 -12.42 4.15
N ASP A 404 14.30 -13.08 3.29
CA ASP A 404 15.76 -13.03 3.25
C ASP A 404 16.32 -11.69 2.75
N GLY A 405 15.52 -10.87 2.06
CA GLY A 405 15.96 -9.59 1.52
C GLY A 405 16.92 -9.69 0.32
N ILE A 406 17.11 -10.89 -0.27
CA ILE A 406 18.05 -11.12 -1.38
C ILE A 406 17.30 -10.99 -2.72
N PRO A 407 17.69 -10.08 -3.62
CA PRO A 407 17.06 -9.91 -4.92
C PRO A 407 17.62 -10.86 -5.98
N ALA A 408 16.87 -11.07 -7.06
CA ALA A 408 17.24 -11.99 -8.15
C ALA A 408 18.59 -11.65 -8.77
N GLU A 409 18.92 -10.36 -8.86
CA GLU A 409 20.18 -9.86 -9.38
C GLU A 409 21.39 -10.40 -8.60
N ILE A 410 21.28 -10.54 -7.28
CA ILE A 410 22.35 -11.08 -6.44
C ILE A 410 22.49 -12.59 -6.65
N ILE A 411 21.36 -13.31 -6.75
CA ILE A 411 21.37 -14.76 -7.02
C ILE A 411 21.97 -15.06 -8.41
N LYS A 412 21.66 -14.24 -9.41
CA LYS A 412 22.25 -14.37 -10.75
C LYS A 412 23.75 -14.13 -10.75
N VAL A 413 24.25 -13.19 -9.93
CA VAL A 413 25.69 -12.99 -9.74
C VAL A 413 26.35 -14.24 -9.15
N LEU A 414 25.71 -14.92 -8.21
CA LEU A 414 26.22 -16.18 -7.63
C LEU A 414 26.21 -17.35 -8.62
N ALA A 415 25.38 -17.28 -9.67
CA ALA A 415 25.18 -18.33 -10.65
C ALA A 415 26.01 -18.12 -11.93
N VAL A 416 27.31 -17.85 -11.78
CA VAL A 416 28.25 -17.83 -12.92
C VAL A 416 28.59 -19.27 -13.30
N PRO A 417 28.66 -19.63 -14.60
CA PRO A 417 29.06 -20.96 -15.04
C PRO A 417 30.37 -21.40 -14.38
N HIS A 418 30.41 -22.65 -13.91
CA HIS A 418 31.57 -23.26 -13.23
C HIS A 418 32.07 -22.56 -11.96
N SER A 419 31.31 -21.61 -11.40
CA SER A 419 31.67 -20.98 -10.13
C SER A 419 31.47 -21.92 -8.94
N SER A 420 32.32 -21.79 -7.93
CA SER A 420 32.19 -22.53 -6.67
C SER A 420 30.87 -22.21 -5.94
N THR A 421 30.39 -20.97 -6.03
CA THR A 421 29.11 -20.53 -5.48
C THR A 421 27.92 -21.22 -6.16
N LEU A 422 27.94 -21.38 -7.49
CA LEU A 422 26.89 -22.13 -8.20
C LEU A 422 26.89 -23.60 -7.80
N LEU A 423 28.07 -24.22 -7.66
CA LEU A 423 28.19 -25.61 -7.21
C LEU A 423 27.68 -25.78 -5.78
N GLN A 424 27.91 -24.80 -4.90
CA GLN A 424 27.39 -24.80 -3.55
C GLN A 424 25.85 -24.75 -3.53
N LEU A 425 25.24 -23.85 -4.31
CA LEU A 425 23.78 -23.79 -4.46
C LEU A 425 23.20 -25.09 -5.03
N HIS A 426 23.89 -25.68 -6.00
CA HIS A 426 23.49 -26.94 -6.61
C HIS A 426 23.50 -28.09 -5.61
N ARG A 427 24.54 -28.21 -4.77
CA ARG A 427 24.59 -29.22 -3.70
C ARG A 427 23.38 -29.14 -2.76
N SER A 428 22.94 -27.93 -2.41
CA SER A 428 21.73 -27.77 -1.59
C SER A 428 20.49 -28.30 -2.34
N VAL A 429 20.32 -27.98 -3.63
CA VAL A 429 19.21 -28.51 -4.45
C VAL A 429 19.24 -30.03 -4.57
N VAL A 430 20.42 -30.64 -4.77
CA VAL A 430 20.59 -32.10 -4.79
C VAL A 430 20.16 -32.70 -3.46
N SER A 431 20.56 -32.08 -2.35
CA SER A 431 20.18 -32.52 -1.01
C SER A 431 18.67 -32.48 -0.80
N TYR A 432 18.00 -31.42 -1.26
CA TYR A 432 16.53 -31.32 -1.20
C TYR A 432 15.84 -32.40 -2.02
N TRP A 433 16.38 -32.66 -3.22
CA TRP A 433 15.87 -33.69 -4.12
C TRP A 433 15.95 -35.07 -3.48
N GLN A 434 17.12 -35.44 -2.95
CA GLN A 434 17.35 -36.74 -2.31
C GLN A 434 16.51 -36.94 -1.03
N ARG A 435 16.28 -35.88 -0.26
CA ARG A 435 15.47 -35.93 0.97
C ARG A 435 13.96 -35.82 0.72
N GLY A 436 13.55 -35.41 -0.48
CA GLY A 436 12.16 -35.08 -0.80
C GLY A 436 11.60 -33.88 -0.01
N GLN A 437 12.46 -33.03 0.55
CA GLN A 437 12.08 -31.91 1.42
C GLN A 437 12.92 -30.66 1.13
N VAL A 438 12.27 -29.50 1.16
CA VAL A 438 12.92 -28.18 1.08
C VAL A 438 12.88 -27.47 2.43
N PRO A 439 13.87 -26.61 2.75
CA PRO A 439 13.88 -25.81 3.96
C PRO A 439 12.61 -24.97 4.13
N GLN A 440 12.21 -24.75 5.38
CA GLN A 440 10.99 -23.99 5.69
C GLN A 440 11.05 -22.56 5.17
N CYS A 441 12.23 -21.92 5.23
CA CYS A 441 12.44 -20.56 4.73
C CYS A 441 12.17 -20.40 3.21
N LEU A 442 12.20 -21.49 2.42
CA LEU A 442 11.85 -21.47 1.00
C LEU A 442 10.35 -21.57 0.74
N LYS A 443 9.59 -22.10 1.71
CA LYS A 443 8.13 -22.25 1.67
C LYS A 443 7.41 -21.03 2.26
N ASP A 444 8.04 -20.36 3.23
CA ASP A 444 7.47 -19.20 3.90
C ASP A 444 7.25 -18.02 2.94
N ALA A 445 6.10 -17.36 3.10
CA ALA A 445 5.71 -16.21 2.32
C ALA A 445 5.40 -15.00 3.22
N GLN A 446 5.94 -13.84 2.87
CA GLN A 446 5.48 -12.59 3.47
C GLN A 446 4.25 -12.08 2.71
N LEU A 447 3.09 -12.05 3.36
CA LEU A 447 1.85 -11.55 2.78
C LEU A 447 1.78 -10.02 2.84
N ILE A 448 1.60 -9.39 1.68
CA ILE A 448 1.33 -7.96 1.54
C ILE A 448 -0.10 -7.75 1.04
N GLN A 449 -0.88 -6.96 1.78
CA GLN A 449 -2.26 -6.64 1.44
C GLN A 449 -2.31 -5.42 0.51
N LEU A 450 -2.86 -5.61 -0.68
CA LEU A 450 -3.07 -4.55 -1.66
C LEU A 450 -4.56 -4.28 -1.83
N TYR A 451 -5.01 -3.07 -1.49
CA TYR A 451 -6.41 -2.68 -1.67
C TYR A 451 -6.79 -2.69 -3.15
N LYS A 452 -7.93 -3.30 -3.49
CA LYS A 452 -8.42 -3.44 -4.88
C LYS A 452 -8.96 -2.14 -5.48
N ASN A 453 -8.91 -1.03 -4.74
CA ASN A 453 -9.53 0.26 -5.11
C ASN A 453 -11.05 0.13 -5.36
N LYS A 454 -11.71 -0.83 -4.69
CA LYS A 454 -13.14 -1.09 -4.81
C LYS A 454 -13.67 -1.67 -3.50
N GLY A 455 -14.85 -1.21 -3.07
CA GLY A 455 -15.52 -1.69 -1.86
C GLY A 455 -15.21 -0.85 -0.61
N ASP A 456 -15.55 -1.40 0.55
CA ASP A 456 -15.19 -0.82 1.85
C ASP A 456 -13.75 -1.22 2.23
N THR A 457 -12.93 -0.23 2.58
CA THR A 457 -11.56 -0.43 3.06
C THR A 457 -11.48 -1.14 4.41
N SER A 458 -12.58 -1.23 5.16
CA SER A 458 -12.62 -1.97 6.42
C SER A 458 -12.81 -3.49 6.25
N ASP A 459 -13.18 -3.94 5.05
CA ASP A 459 -13.41 -5.34 4.74
C ASP A 459 -12.19 -6.00 4.08
N CYS A 460 -11.68 -7.06 4.71
CA CYS A 460 -10.54 -7.85 4.23
C CYS A 460 -10.72 -8.38 2.79
N ASN A 461 -11.95 -8.70 2.36
CA ASN A 461 -12.22 -9.23 1.01
C ASN A 461 -11.90 -8.23 -0.11
N ASN A 462 -11.88 -6.93 0.21
CA ASN A 462 -11.56 -5.86 -0.75
C ASN A 462 -10.05 -5.67 -0.94
N TYR A 463 -9.24 -6.54 -0.35
CA TYR A 463 -7.80 -6.59 -0.52
C TYR A 463 -7.37 -7.81 -1.31
N ARG A 464 -6.20 -7.71 -1.92
CA ARG A 464 -5.50 -8.80 -2.59
C ARG A 464 -4.25 -9.13 -1.80
N GLY A 465 -4.15 -10.37 -1.32
CA GLY A 465 -2.93 -10.89 -0.71
C GLY A 465 -1.87 -11.16 -1.78
N ILE A 466 -0.73 -10.51 -1.68
CA ILE A 466 0.44 -10.76 -2.51
C ILE A 466 1.49 -11.46 -1.66
N SER A 467 1.79 -12.72 -2.00
CA SER A 467 2.80 -13.53 -1.33
C SER A 467 4.20 -13.22 -1.86
N LEU A 468 5.06 -12.67 -1.02
CA LEU A 468 6.48 -12.51 -1.30
C LEU A 468 7.25 -13.74 -0.81
N LEU A 469 7.51 -14.66 -1.73
CA LEU A 469 8.33 -15.86 -1.52
C LEU A 469 9.82 -15.59 -1.70
N ASN A 470 10.64 -16.45 -1.09
CA ASN A 470 12.09 -16.52 -1.29
C ASN A 470 12.45 -16.58 -2.79
N VAL A 471 13.44 -15.80 -3.22
CA VAL A 471 13.81 -15.72 -4.65
C VAL A 471 14.56 -16.98 -5.11
N PHE A 472 15.41 -17.57 -4.28
CA PHE A 472 16.06 -18.85 -4.58
C PHE A 472 15.04 -19.98 -4.60
N GLY A 473 14.10 -19.99 -3.65
CA GLY A 473 12.97 -20.93 -3.65
C GLY A 473 12.16 -20.90 -4.96
N LYS A 474 11.97 -19.71 -5.56
CA LYS A 474 11.35 -19.58 -6.90
C LYS A 474 12.20 -20.17 -8.01
N ALA A 475 13.53 -20.15 -7.91
CA ALA A 475 14.41 -20.79 -8.88
C ALA A 475 14.29 -22.32 -8.78
N VAL A 476 14.28 -22.88 -7.57
CA VAL A 476 14.06 -24.31 -7.31
C VAL A 476 12.69 -24.75 -7.82
N ALA A 477 11.61 -24.03 -7.47
CA ALA A 477 10.27 -24.33 -7.95
C ALA A 477 10.17 -24.25 -9.48
N ARG A 478 10.89 -23.33 -10.13
CA ARG A 478 10.94 -23.22 -11.59
C ARG A 478 11.71 -24.39 -12.23
N LEU A 479 12.77 -24.87 -11.59
CA LEU A 479 13.48 -26.08 -12.02
C LEU A 479 12.52 -27.28 -12.04
N VAL A 480 11.82 -27.50 -10.93
CA VAL A 480 10.83 -28.58 -10.81
C VAL A 480 9.72 -28.41 -11.84
N LEU A 481 9.19 -27.19 -11.99
CA LEU A 481 8.16 -26.89 -12.99
C LEU A 481 8.59 -27.26 -14.41
N LYS A 482 9.82 -26.95 -14.82
CA LYS A 482 10.32 -27.27 -16.16
C LYS A 482 10.40 -28.77 -16.41
N ARG A 483 10.77 -29.56 -15.40
CA ARG A 483 10.77 -31.02 -15.47
C ARG A 483 9.34 -31.56 -15.56
N LEU A 484 8.44 -31.06 -14.72
CA LEU A 484 7.03 -31.47 -14.72
C LEU A 484 6.26 -31.04 -15.97
N GLN A 485 6.71 -30.00 -16.68
CA GLN A 485 6.05 -29.57 -17.93
C GLN A 485 6.02 -30.65 -19.00
N VAL A 486 6.97 -31.59 -18.97
CA VAL A 486 6.98 -32.78 -19.85
C VAL A 486 5.70 -33.60 -19.66
N LEU A 487 5.21 -33.76 -18.43
CA LEU A 487 3.95 -34.46 -18.13
C LEU A 487 2.73 -33.79 -18.77
N GLY A 488 2.76 -32.46 -18.91
CA GLY A 488 1.67 -31.70 -19.47
C GLY A 488 1.34 -32.12 -20.91
N GLU A 489 2.33 -32.55 -21.69
CA GLU A 489 2.10 -33.02 -23.06
C GLU A 489 1.44 -34.40 -23.13
N TYR A 490 1.62 -35.23 -22.10
CA TYR A 490 1.01 -36.56 -22.02
C TYR A 490 -0.38 -36.55 -21.38
N ILE A 491 -0.60 -35.66 -20.40
CA ILE A 491 -1.78 -35.69 -19.53
C ILE A 491 -2.84 -34.67 -19.99
N TYR A 492 -2.44 -33.49 -20.47
CA TYR A 492 -3.41 -32.44 -20.74
C TYR A 492 -4.19 -32.70 -22.03
N PRO A 493 -5.53 -32.57 -22.00
CA PRO A 493 -6.32 -32.67 -23.21
C PRO A 493 -5.99 -31.53 -24.18
N GLU A 494 -6.25 -31.75 -25.46
CA GLU A 494 -6.03 -30.75 -26.52
C GLU A 494 -6.79 -29.44 -26.28
N SER A 495 -7.94 -29.50 -25.60
CA SER A 495 -8.74 -28.34 -25.22
C SER A 495 -8.12 -27.50 -24.08
N GLN A 496 -7.11 -28.00 -23.38
CA GLN A 496 -6.44 -27.26 -22.31
C GLN A 496 -5.50 -26.21 -22.91
N CYS A 497 -5.80 -24.93 -22.71
CA CYS A 497 -4.91 -23.83 -23.10
C CYS A 497 -4.16 -23.21 -21.92
N GLY A 498 -4.73 -23.25 -20.71
CA GLY A 498 -4.07 -22.74 -19.52
C GLY A 498 -2.88 -23.62 -19.12
N PHE A 499 -1.78 -22.99 -18.71
CA PHE A 499 -0.55 -23.67 -18.24
C PHE A 499 0.18 -24.51 -19.30
N ARG A 500 -0.14 -24.35 -20.59
CA ARG A 500 0.60 -24.95 -21.71
C ARG A 500 1.44 -23.90 -22.42
N SER A 501 2.64 -24.30 -22.85
CA SER A 501 3.48 -23.45 -23.69
C SER A 501 2.80 -23.21 -25.04
N ASN A 502 3.03 -22.03 -25.62
CA ASN A 502 2.50 -21.62 -26.94
C ASN A 502 0.97 -21.66 -27.08
N ARG A 503 0.23 -21.70 -25.97
CA ARG A 503 -1.23 -21.56 -25.93
C ARG A 503 -1.61 -20.36 -25.08
N SER A 504 -2.68 -19.68 -25.46
CA SER A 504 -3.12 -18.45 -24.84
C SER A 504 -4.63 -18.33 -24.82
N THR A 505 -5.14 -17.34 -24.08
CA THR A 505 -6.56 -16.99 -24.12
C THR A 505 -7.01 -16.57 -25.53
N ILE A 506 -6.10 -16.11 -26.38
CA ILE A 506 -6.40 -15.70 -27.76
C ILE A 506 -6.86 -16.90 -28.59
N ASP A 507 -6.28 -18.09 -28.39
CA ASP A 507 -6.65 -19.31 -29.12
C ASP A 507 -8.08 -19.74 -28.80
N MET A 508 -8.48 -19.59 -27.53
CA MET A 508 -9.85 -19.83 -27.08
C MET A 508 -10.82 -18.78 -27.62
N VAL A 509 -10.41 -17.51 -27.67
CA VAL A 509 -11.20 -16.42 -28.28
C VAL A 509 -11.36 -16.66 -29.79
N PHE A 510 -10.31 -17.10 -30.48
CA PHE A 510 -10.37 -17.47 -31.89
C PHE A 510 -11.35 -18.62 -32.11
N THR A 511 -11.26 -19.68 -31.32
CA THR A 511 -12.21 -20.81 -31.37
C THR A 511 -13.65 -20.35 -31.19
N LEU A 512 -13.89 -19.45 -30.23
CA LEU A 512 -15.22 -18.87 -30.00
C LEU A 512 -15.68 -18.00 -31.18
N ARG A 513 -14.78 -17.22 -31.79
CA ARG A 513 -15.09 -16.41 -32.98
C ARG A 513 -15.42 -17.27 -34.20
N GLN A 514 -14.68 -18.32 -34.47
CA GLN A 514 -15.01 -19.29 -35.53
C GLN A 514 -16.41 -19.88 -35.30
N LEU A 515 -16.76 -20.14 -34.05
CA LEU A 515 -18.08 -20.64 -33.69
C LEU A 515 -19.18 -19.57 -33.90
N GLN A 516 -18.89 -18.30 -33.59
CA GLN A 516 -19.78 -17.16 -33.91
C GLN A 516 -19.97 -16.99 -35.42
N GLU A 517 -18.92 -17.09 -36.23
CA GLU A 517 -19.00 -17.00 -37.70
C GLU A 517 -19.84 -18.12 -38.29
N LYS A 518 -19.65 -19.36 -37.83
CA LYS A 518 -20.54 -20.48 -38.21
C LYS A 518 -22.00 -20.24 -37.85
N CYS A 519 -22.28 -19.42 -36.83
CA CYS A 519 -23.67 -19.08 -36.53
C CYS A 519 -24.35 -18.24 -37.62
N THR A 520 -23.58 -17.52 -38.44
CA THR A 520 -24.11 -16.75 -39.57
C THR A 520 -24.60 -17.66 -40.71
N GLU A 521 -24.11 -18.89 -40.79
CA GLU A 521 -24.50 -19.89 -41.81
C GLU A 521 -25.87 -20.53 -41.53
N GLY A 522 -26.50 -20.25 -40.38
CA GLY A 522 -27.92 -20.57 -40.18
C GLY A 522 -28.30 -21.25 -38.87
N ALA A 523 -27.37 -21.75 -38.06
CA ALA A 523 -27.66 -22.30 -36.73
C ALA A 523 -27.22 -21.33 -35.63
N SER A 524 -28.00 -21.10 -34.57
CA SER A 524 -27.53 -20.28 -33.45
C SER A 524 -26.41 -20.98 -32.67
N MET A 525 -25.64 -20.20 -31.90
CA MET A 525 -24.61 -20.74 -31.00
C MET A 525 -25.18 -21.76 -30.03
N HIS A 526 -26.38 -21.51 -29.52
CA HIS A 526 -27.10 -22.42 -28.63
C HIS A 526 -27.34 -23.77 -29.31
N THR A 527 -27.83 -23.75 -30.56
CA THR A 527 -28.13 -24.96 -31.35
C THR A 527 -26.86 -25.74 -31.69
N ILE A 528 -25.78 -25.07 -32.08
CA ILE A 528 -24.48 -25.71 -32.33
C ILE A 528 -23.96 -26.40 -31.06
N LEU A 529 -24.01 -25.71 -29.91
CA LEU A 529 -23.57 -26.27 -28.64
C LEU A 529 -24.45 -27.45 -28.19
N THR A 530 -25.76 -27.34 -28.38
CA THR A 530 -26.74 -28.40 -28.09
C THR A 530 -26.47 -29.65 -28.93
N GLU A 531 -26.28 -29.50 -30.25
CA GLU A 531 -25.93 -30.63 -31.12
C GLU A 531 -24.62 -31.28 -30.70
N CYS A 532 -23.58 -30.49 -30.42
CA CYS A 532 -22.29 -31.01 -29.95
C CYS A 532 -22.43 -31.78 -28.64
N ARG A 533 -23.18 -31.24 -27.68
CA ARG A 533 -23.41 -31.85 -26.36
C ARG A 533 -24.15 -33.17 -26.49
N LEU A 534 -25.25 -33.20 -27.24
CA LEU A 534 -26.04 -34.41 -27.47
C LEU A 534 -25.28 -35.44 -28.32
N ARG A 535 -24.50 -35.02 -29.32
CA ARG A 535 -23.63 -35.94 -30.07
C ARG A 535 -22.61 -36.62 -29.17
N TRP A 536 -21.97 -35.86 -28.28
CA TRP A 536 -21.04 -36.39 -27.30
C TRP A 536 -21.75 -37.30 -26.28
N PHE A 537 -22.92 -36.90 -25.77
CA PHE A 537 -23.74 -37.73 -24.88
C PHE A 537 -24.00 -39.11 -25.49
N GLY A 538 -24.47 -39.16 -26.74
CA GLY A 538 -24.67 -40.45 -27.40
C GLY A 538 -23.38 -41.23 -27.63
N HIS A 539 -22.24 -40.55 -27.83
CA HIS A 539 -20.94 -41.23 -27.90
C HIS A 539 -20.58 -41.90 -26.56
N VAL A 540 -20.80 -41.20 -25.45
CA VAL A 540 -20.60 -41.75 -24.10
C VAL A 540 -21.57 -42.89 -23.80
N CYS A 541 -22.84 -42.79 -24.18
CA CYS A 541 -23.80 -43.88 -24.03
C CYS A 541 -23.33 -45.17 -24.72
N ARG A 542 -22.65 -45.06 -25.87
CA ARG A 542 -22.09 -46.20 -26.61
C ARG A 542 -20.75 -46.69 -26.08
N MET A 543 -20.13 -46.02 -25.12
CA MET A 543 -18.88 -46.51 -24.52
C MET A 543 -19.13 -47.78 -23.69
N PRO A 544 -18.12 -48.67 -23.57
CA PRO A 544 -18.09 -49.72 -22.56
C PRO A 544 -18.34 -49.19 -21.13
N GLN A 545 -18.94 -50.01 -20.26
CA GLN A 545 -19.36 -49.58 -18.91
C GLN A 545 -18.20 -49.26 -17.97
N ASP A 546 -17.02 -49.83 -18.22
CA ASP A 546 -15.78 -49.62 -17.49
C ASP A 546 -15.14 -48.25 -17.79
N ARG A 547 -15.54 -47.60 -18.89
CA ARG A 547 -14.95 -46.31 -19.30
C ARG A 547 -15.37 -45.19 -18.34
N LEU A 548 -14.37 -44.50 -17.78
CA LEU A 548 -14.56 -43.37 -16.87
C LEU A 548 -15.59 -42.34 -17.35
N PRO A 549 -15.58 -41.84 -18.61
CA PRO A 549 -16.57 -40.86 -19.04
C PRO A 549 -18.02 -41.33 -18.90
N LYS A 550 -18.29 -42.62 -19.10
CA LYS A 550 -19.63 -43.20 -18.93
C LYS A 550 -19.97 -43.36 -17.46
N ARG A 551 -19.06 -43.94 -16.67
CA ARG A 551 -19.22 -44.08 -15.21
C ARG A 551 -19.48 -42.72 -14.54
N THR A 552 -18.72 -41.68 -14.87
CA THR A 552 -18.88 -40.33 -14.30
C THR A 552 -20.19 -39.67 -14.74
N LEU A 553 -20.62 -39.88 -15.98
CA LEU A 553 -21.83 -39.24 -16.50
C LEU A 553 -23.12 -39.83 -15.91
N PHE A 554 -23.11 -41.12 -15.56
CA PHE A 554 -24.26 -41.86 -15.04
C PHE A 554 -24.18 -42.18 -13.54
N SER A 555 -23.14 -41.70 -12.84
CA SER A 555 -23.04 -41.86 -11.38
C SER A 555 -23.81 -40.78 -10.64
N GLU A 556 -24.33 -41.16 -9.47
CA GLU A 556 -24.94 -40.23 -8.53
C GLU A 556 -24.00 -40.01 -7.35
N VAL A 557 -23.92 -38.75 -6.89
CA VAL A 557 -23.14 -38.40 -5.72
C VAL A 557 -23.87 -38.93 -4.49
N SER A 558 -23.29 -39.92 -3.81
CA SER A 558 -23.90 -40.59 -2.66
C SER A 558 -23.82 -39.75 -1.37
N THR A 559 -22.76 -38.94 -1.21
CA THR A 559 -22.54 -38.07 -0.04
C THR A 559 -21.79 -36.78 -0.40
N GLY A 560 -21.97 -35.72 0.39
CA GLY A 560 -21.27 -34.44 0.24
C GLY A 560 -22.13 -33.27 -0.27
N ALA A 561 -21.79 -32.04 0.18
CA ALA A 561 -22.44 -30.81 -0.26
C ALA A 561 -21.50 -30.01 -1.18
N ARG A 562 -22.04 -29.38 -2.23
CA ARG A 562 -21.24 -28.55 -3.13
C ARG A 562 -20.73 -27.29 -2.43
N VAL A 563 -19.42 -27.05 -2.53
CA VAL A 563 -18.78 -25.82 -2.02
C VAL A 563 -19.29 -24.60 -2.79
N ARG A 564 -19.51 -23.49 -2.07
CA ARG A 564 -19.98 -22.19 -2.62
C ARG A 564 -19.04 -21.70 -3.74
N GLY A 565 -19.60 -21.34 -4.90
CA GLY A 565 -18.90 -20.62 -5.98
C GLY A 565 -18.62 -21.40 -7.27
N ARG A 566 -18.93 -22.70 -7.35
CA ARG A 566 -18.86 -23.47 -8.61
C ARG A 566 -20.16 -23.38 -9.44
N PRO A 567 -20.12 -23.64 -10.76
CA PRO A 567 -21.32 -23.73 -11.60
C PRO A 567 -22.34 -24.71 -10.99
N LEU A 568 -23.60 -24.27 -10.92
CA LEU A 568 -24.69 -25.03 -10.28
C LEU A 568 -25.14 -26.24 -11.10
N LEU A 569 -24.91 -26.25 -12.41
CA LEU A 569 -25.40 -27.28 -13.33
C LEU A 569 -24.27 -28.23 -13.76
N ARG A 570 -24.53 -29.54 -13.76
CA ARG A 570 -23.67 -30.58 -14.33
C ARG A 570 -23.88 -30.67 -15.83
N PHE A 571 -22.94 -31.31 -16.52
CA PHE A 571 -23.11 -31.66 -17.93
C PHE A 571 -24.41 -32.45 -18.18
N GLN A 572 -24.73 -33.42 -17.30
CA GLN A 572 -25.95 -34.22 -17.39
C GLN A 572 -27.22 -33.39 -17.18
N ASP A 573 -27.18 -32.36 -16.33
CA ASP A 573 -28.32 -31.46 -16.13
C ASP A 573 -28.61 -30.69 -17.44
N HIS A 574 -27.57 -30.26 -18.16
CA HIS A 574 -27.74 -29.68 -19.50
C HIS A 574 -28.24 -30.66 -20.56
N VAL A 575 -27.82 -31.93 -20.52
CA VAL A 575 -28.37 -32.95 -21.43
C VAL A 575 -29.86 -33.16 -21.16
N ARG A 576 -30.26 -33.21 -19.88
CA ARG A 576 -31.67 -33.32 -19.48
C ARG A 576 -32.52 -32.14 -19.94
N ASP A 577 -31.95 -30.94 -20.01
CA ASP A 577 -32.62 -29.76 -20.57
C ASP A 577 -32.69 -29.83 -22.12
N ASP A 578 -31.59 -30.25 -22.76
CA ASP A 578 -31.45 -30.29 -24.21
C ASP A 578 -32.33 -31.37 -24.88
N LEU A 579 -32.50 -32.54 -24.26
CA LEU A 579 -33.32 -33.64 -24.79
C LEU A 579 -34.77 -33.22 -25.12
N PRO A 580 -35.58 -32.72 -24.15
CA PRO A 580 -36.94 -32.26 -24.43
C PRO A 580 -36.95 -31.01 -25.31
N HIS A 581 -35.93 -30.14 -25.22
CA HIS A 581 -35.80 -28.99 -26.13
C HIS A 581 -35.70 -29.43 -27.60
N CYS A 582 -34.96 -30.51 -27.86
CA CYS A 582 -34.83 -31.17 -29.16
C CYS A 582 -35.95 -32.19 -29.44
N GLN A 583 -37.00 -32.26 -28.63
CA GLN A 583 -38.12 -33.21 -28.78
C GLN A 583 -37.70 -34.69 -28.74
N ILE A 584 -36.55 -34.99 -28.12
CA ILE A 584 -36.06 -36.34 -27.88
C ILE A 584 -36.59 -36.80 -26.52
N LYS A 585 -37.26 -37.96 -26.49
CA LYS A 585 -37.76 -38.54 -25.25
C LYS A 585 -36.58 -39.09 -24.43
N GLU A 586 -36.56 -38.76 -23.14
CA GLU A 586 -35.56 -39.27 -22.20
C GLU A 586 -35.70 -40.79 -21.98
N ARG A 587 -36.93 -41.29 -21.98
CA ARG A 587 -37.21 -42.73 -21.90
C ARG A 587 -36.75 -43.43 -23.17
N GLY A 588 -35.86 -44.42 -23.02
CA GLY A 588 -35.28 -45.19 -24.12
C GLY A 588 -34.17 -44.45 -24.90
N VAL A 589 -33.65 -43.36 -24.34
CA VAL A 589 -32.59 -42.58 -24.99
C VAL A 589 -31.30 -43.40 -25.18
N GLU A 590 -30.99 -44.34 -24.29
CA GLU A 590 -29.83 -45.22 -24.40
C GLU A 590 -29.95 -46.19 -25.59
N GLU A 591 -31.14 -46.75 -25.80
CA GLU A 591 -31.44 -47.63 -26.95
C GLU A 591 -31.33 -46.85 -28.27
N LEU A 592 -31.86 -45.62 -28.30
CA LEU A 592 -31.70 -44.73 -29.45
C LEU A 592 -30.22 -44.34 -29.67
N CYS A 593 -29.47 -44.12 -28.59
CA CYS A 593 -28.04 -43.86 -28.66
C CYS A 593 -27.24 -45.05 -29.17
N ALA A 594 -27.66 -46.29 -28.91
CA ALA A 594 -26.96 -47.49 -29.37
C ALA A 594 -26.81 -47.51 -30.90
N VAL A 595 -27.81 -47.00 -31.62
CA VAL A 595 -27.79 -46.89 -33.08
C VAL A 595 -27.25 -45.51 -33.51
N ARG A 596 -25.94 -45.42 -33.78
CA ARG A 596 -25.23 -44.16 -34.10
C ARG A 596 -25.91 -43.31 -35.19
N GLY A 597 -26.40 -43.95 -36.26
CA GLY A 597 -27.08 -43.27 -37.36
C GLY A 597 -28.42 -42.65 -36.93
N ALA A 598 -29.25 -43.42 -36.22
CA ALA A 598 -30.53 -42.96 -35.68
C ALA A 598 -30.35 -41.82 -34.68
N TRP A 599 -29.36 -41.94 -33.78
CA TRP A 599 -29.03 -40.88 -32.82
C TRP A 599 -28.62 -39.58 -33.51
N ARG A 600 -27.70 -39.65 -34.49
CA ARG A 600 -27.25 -38.45 -35.22
C ARG A 600 -28.39 -37.76 -35.94
N LYS A 601 -29.28 -38.54 -36.55
CA LYS A 601 -30.46 -38.02 -37.25
C LYS A 601 -31.42 -37.34 -36.26
N ALA A 602 -31.76 -38.00 -35.16
CA ALA A 602 -32.66 -37.47 -34.14
C ALA A 602 -32.13 -36.16 -33.51
N VAL A 603 -30.84 -36.09 -33.19
CA VAL A 603 -30.20 -34.88 -32.66
C VAL A 603 -30.26 -33.74 -33.67
N HIS A 604 -29.95 -34.00 -34.94
CA HIS A 604 -29.94 -32.97 -35.98
C HIS A 604 -31.35 -32.44 -36.27
N GLU A 605 -32.32 -33.32 -36.50
CA GLU A 605 -33.71 -32.95 -36.75
C GLU A 605 -34.33 -32.22 -35.55
N GLY A 606 -34.06 -32.71 -34.34
CA GLY A 606 -34.52 -32.11 -33.09
C GLY A 606 -33.95 -30.71 -32.86
N ALA A 607 -32.64 -30.53 -33.06
CA ALA A 607 -31.97 -29.24 -32.91
C ALA A 607 -32.43 -28.22 -33.97
N ASP A 608 -32.59 -28.64 -35.23
CA ASP A 608 -33.10 -27.78 -36.30
C ASP A 608 -34.57 -27.35 -36.05
N ALA A 609 -35.41 -28.28 -35.59
CA ALA A 609 -36.78 -27.96 -35.20
C ALA A 609 -36.84 -26.97 -34.03
N ALA A 610 -35.98 -27.14 -33.02
CA ALA A 610 -35.86 -26.25 -31.87
C ALA A 610 -35.40 -24.84 -32.28
N GLU A 611 -34.39 -24.74 -33.14
CA GLU A 611 -33.89 -23.47 -33.70
C GLU A 611 -34.99 -22.73 -34.49
N LYS A 612 -35.71 -23.45 -35.37
CA LYS A 612 -36.83 -22.88 -36.15
C LYS A 612 -37.92 -22.34 -35.24
N LYS A 613 -38.29 -23.08 -34.19
CA LYS A 613 -39.26 -22.64 -33.18
C LYS A 613 -38.76 -21.38 -32.46
N TRP A 614 -37.52 -21.39 -31.97
CA TRP A 614 -36.93 -20.26 -31.26
C TRP A 614 -36.85 -18.99 -32.13
N ARG A 615 -36.46 -19.12 -33.40
CA ARG A 615 -36.46 -18.00 -34.36
C ARG A 615 -37.85 -17.44 -34.61
N LYS A 616 -38.86 -18.31 -34.74
CA LYS A 616 -40.25 -17.91 -34.93
C LYS A 616 -40.77 -17.12 -33.72
N GLU A 617 -40.52 -17.62 -32.50
CA GLU A 617 -40.88 -16.94 -31.25
C GLU A 617 -40.13 -15.62 -31.09
N GLY A 618 -38.82 -15.58 -31.40
CA GLY A 618 -38.02 -14.36 -31.35
C GLY A 618 -38.52 -13.29 -32.32
N ARG A 619 -38.91 -13.67 -33.55
CA ARG A 619 -39.55 -12.76 -34.52
C ARG A 619 -40.89 -12.24 -34.01
N ALA A 620 -41.70 -13.09 -33.39
CA ALA A 620 -42.98 -12.69 -32.80
C ALA A 620 -42.79 -11.68 -31.64
N ARG A 621 -41.84 -11.94 -30.73
CA ARG A 621 -41.49 -11.02 -29.63
C ARG A 621 -41.01 -9.66 -30.15
N ARG A 622 -40.13 -9.63 -31.15
CA ARG A 622 -39.66 -8.39 -31.77
C ARG A 622 -40.80 -7.60 -32.43
N LYS A 623 -41.74 -8.30 -33.08
CA LYS A 623 -42.91 -7.68 -33.70
C LYS A 623 -43.86 -7.08 -32.65
N GLN A 624 -44.05 -7.77 -31.52
CA GLN A 624 -44.79 -7.23 -30.36
C GLN A 624 -44.11 -6.02 -29.72
N SER A 625 -42.79 -6.07 -29.49
CA SER A 625 -42.05 -4.94 -28.94
C SER A 625 -42.04 -3.71 -29.87
N ALA A 626 -41.97 -3.93 -31.19
CA ALA A 626 -42.08 -2.85 -32.17
C ALA A 626 -43.48 -2.22 -32.20
N GLN A 627 -44.54 -3.00 -31.91
CA GLN A 627 -45.91 -2.49 -31.82
C GLN A 627 -46.20 -1.80 -30.48
N GLY A 628 -45.53 -2.21 -29.39
CA GLY A 628 -45.67 -1.59 -28.06
C GLY A 628 -44.84 -0.31 -27.84
N ALA A 629 -43.91 0.02 -28.74
CA ALA A 629 -43.12 1.26 -28.69
C ALA A 629 -43.78 2.43 -29.47
N VAL A 630 -44.94 2.19 -30.09
CA VAL A 630 -45.73 3.18 -30.85
C VAL A 630 -47.02 3.56 -30.08
N ALA A 631 -47.13 3.16 -28.81
CA ALA A 631 -48.24 3.51 -27.93
C ALA A 631 -47.80 4.52 -26.86
#